data_AF-A0A673LSM5-F1
#
_entry.id   AF-A0A673LSM5-F1
#
_cell.length_a   1.000
_cell.length_b   1.000
_cell.length_c   1.000
_cell.angle_alpha   90.00
_cell.angle_beta   90.00
_cell.angle_gamma   90.00
#
_symmetry.space_group_name_H-M   'P 1'
#
loop_
_entity.id
_entity.type
_entity.pdbx_description
1 polymer ?
#
loop_
_entity_poly.entity_id
_entity_poly.type
_entity_poly.pdbx_seq_one_letter_code
_entity_poly.pdbx_strand_id
1 'polypeptide(L)'
;MNEESFGESTKSFSYDFSYDSMNSTSPNFVTQEKVHIFEDLGTDVLQAAFEGYNACVFAYGQTGSGKSYTMMGNPVRFTSHCCVLLKCHFKTSHSYYFEIYNERVRDLLPSTETRGCELRVREHPKDGPYVEALSRHHVQNYTEVGQLMQEGNRRRATASTDMNHVSSRSHAIFTIHFIKAMFDAELPSETVSKVHLVDLAGSERANATQATGIRLKEGANINRSLVTLGIVISTLGKTFRTLQKDMYYSDQSVGGGMKKKQNFVPYRDSVLTWLLKDSLGGNSKTIMIATISPADINYSETLNTLRYASRAKNILNKPTVNEDSNVKIIRELRAEIAHLKALLWRWSLQLLLFLS
;
A
#
# COMPACT_ATOMS: atom_id res chain seq x y z
N MET A 1 39.08 -36.53 15.52
CA MET A 1 37.66 -36.25 15.15
C MET A 1 37.60 -34.77 14.88
N ASN A 2 37.51 -34.40 13.60
CA ASN A 2 37.38 -33.00 13.19
C ASN A 2 35.91 -32.61 13.38
N GLU A 3 35.63 -31.74 14.36
CA GLU A 3 34.39 -30.99 14.39
C GLU A 3 34.48 -29.90 13.32
N GLU A 4 33.85 -30.15 12.17
CA GLU A 4 33.55 -29.09 11.21
C GLU A 4 32.60 -28.10 11.88
N SER A 5 33.15 -26.97 12.30
CA SER A 5 32.37 -25.79 12.66
C SER A 5 31.65 -25.28 11.40
N PHE A 6 30.36 -25.61 11.28
CA PHE A 6 29.47 -24.93 10.34
C PHE A 6 29.30 -23.48 10.80
N GLY A 7 30.20 -22.60 10.36
CA GLY A 7 30.10 -21.17 10.56
C GLY A 7 28.96 -20.59 9.72
N GLU A 8 27.73 -20.64 10.23
CA GLU A 8 26.68 -19.78 9.69
C GLU A 8 27.00 -18.33 10.04
N SER A 9 27.51 -17.59 9.06
CA SER A 9 27.76 -16.16 9.20
C SER A 9 26.45 -15.43 9.54
N THR A 10 26.44 -14.70 10.66
CA THR A 10 25.33 -13.82 11.05
C THR A 10 24.98 -12.85 9.91
N LYS A 11 23.71 -12.80 9.50
CA LYS A 11 23.22 -11.89 8.45
C LYS A 11 22.47 -10.74 9.10
N SER A 12 22.96 -9.52 8.89
CA SER A 12 22.32 -8.30 9.39
C SER A 12 21.48 -7.62 8.31
N PHE A 13 20.33 -7.06 8.71
CA PHE A 13 19.43 -6.29 7.86
C PHE A 13 19.02 -5.00 8.60
N SER A 14 18.82 -3.92 7.86
CA SER A 14 18.38 -2.63 8.41
C SER A 14 17.16 -2.12 7.66
N TYR A 15 16.13 -1.76 8.42
CA TYR A 15 14.85 -1.24 7.93
C TYR A 15 14.56 0.10 8.61
N ASP A 16 13.50 0.77 8.16
CA ASP A 16 13.08 2.04 8.73
C ASP A 16 12.56 1.85 10.17
N PHE A 17 11.87 0.74 10.41
CA PHE A 17 11.42 0.29 11.73
C PHE A 17 11.60 -1.22 11.90
N SER A 18 11.84 -1.66 13.14
CA SER A 18 11.94 -3.08 13.53
C SER A 18 11.25 -3.27 14.88
N TYR A 19 10.33 -4.24 14.94
CA TYR A 19 9.53 -4.50 16.13
C TYR A 19 9.74 -5.93 16.63
N ASP A 20 9.90 -6.11 17.94
CA ASP A 20 10.06 -7.42 18.59
C ASP A 20 8.91 -7.67 19.57
N SER A 21 8.17 -8.75 19.35
CA SER A 21 7.06 -9.18 20.21
C SER A 21 7.26 -10.62 20.73
N MET A 22 8.50 -11.12 20.77
CA MET A 22 8.75 -12.50 21.19
C MET A 22 8.61 -12.73 22.69
N ASN A 23 9.06 -11.77 23.50
CA ASN A 23 9.13 -11.93 24.95
C ASN A 23 8.44 -10.77 25.66
N SER A 24 7.27 -11.02 26.25
CA SER A 24 6.46 -10.02 26.98
C SER A 24 7.17 -9.38 28.17
N THR A 25 8.27 -9.98 28.65
CA THR A 25 9.09 -9.46 29.75
C THR A 25 10.27 -8.61 29.29
N SER A 26 10.56 -8.59 27.99
CA SER A 26 11.64 -7.80 27.41
C SER A 26 11.32 -6.30 27.48
N PRO A 27 12.28 -5.41 27.79
CA PRO A 27 12.07 -3.96 27.69
C PRO A 27 11.81 -3.51 26.24
N ASN A 28 12.27 -4.30 25.26
CA ASN A 28 12.03 -4.10 23.83
C ASN A 28 10.76 -4.79 23.35
N PHE A 29 9.97 -5.40 24.25
CA PHE A 29 8.69 -5.97 23.88
C PHE A 29 7.77 -4.88 23.37
N VAL A 30 7.35 -5.07 22.13
CA VAL A 30 6.41 -4.20 21.49
C VAL A 30 5.07 -4.94 21.49
N THR A 31 4.12 -4.46 22.30
CA THR A 31 2.75 -4.99 22.31
C THR A 31 2.06 -4.62 21.00
N GLN A 32 0.93 -5.24 20.68
CA GLN A 32 0.10 -4.72 19.59
C GLN A 32 -0.15 -3.22 19.76
N GLU A 33 -0.45 -2.72 20.96
CA GLU A 33 -0.66 -1.30 21.24
C GLU A 33 0.54 -0.38 20.98
N LYS A 34 1.78 -0.90 21.05
CA LYS A 34 3.03 -0.16 20.82
C LYS A 34 3.63 -0.41 19.43
N VAL A 35 3.40 -1.59 18.84
CA VAL A 35 3.68 -1.96 17.44
C VAL A 35 2.66 -1.27 16.55
N HIS A 36 1.53 -0.87 17.15
CA HIS A 36 0.33 -0.53 16.46
C HIS A 36 0.69 0.47 15.37
N ILE A 37 0.31 0.04 14.17
CA ILE A 37 0.38 0.66 12.87
C ILE A 37 -0.38 2.00 12.91
N PHE A 38 -0.14 2.86 13.90
CA PHE A 38 -0.98 3.97 14.32
C PHE A 38 -0.14 5.09 14.92
N GLU A 39 0.76 4.86 15.88
CA GLU A 39 1.68 5.93 16.30
C GLU A 39 2.77 6.15 15.24
N ASP A 40 3.49 5.08 14.86
CA ASP A 40 4.57 5.19 13.86
C ASP A 40 4.08 5.14 12.41
N LEU A 41 3.07 4.29 12.08
CA LEU A 41 2.72 3.98 10.68
C LEU A 41 1.32 4.45 10.25
N GLY A 42 0.35 4.47 11.16
CA GLY A 42 -1.06 4.76 10.81
C GLY A 42 -1.41 6.21 10.84
N THR A 43 -0.81 6.99 11.74
CA THR A 43 -0.94 8.45 11.72
C THR A 43 -0.45 8.98 10.39
N ASP A 44 0.68 8.51 9.89
CA ASP A 44 1.21 8.88 8.57
C ASP A 44 0.26 8.50 7.41
N VAL A 45 -0.30 7.29 7.44
CA VAL A 45 -1.25 6.82 6.41
C VAL A 45 -2.54 7.61 6.43
N LEU A 46 -3.09 7.85 7.61
CA LEU A 46 -4.31 8.62 7.79
C LEU A 46 -4.06 10.06 7.39
N GLN A 47 -3.03 10.70 7.93
CA GLN A 47 -2.65 12.07 7.59
C GLN A 47 -2.42 12.24 6.09
N ALA A 48 -1.74 11.29 5.44
CA ALA A 48 -1.61 11.28 4.00
C ALA A 48 -2.98 11.28 3.30
N ALA A 49 -3.90 10.43 3.75
CA ALA A 49 -5.26 10.41 3.23
C ALA A 49 -5.98 11.77 3.45
N PHE A 50 -5.80 12.42 4.60
CA PHE A 50 -6.36 13.75 4.91
C PHE A 50 -5.85 14.88 4.03
N GLU A 51 -4.57 14.80 3.70
CA GLU A 51 -3.89 15.72 2.80
C GLU A 51 -4.26 15.45 1.34
N GLY A 52 -4.98 14.36 1.04
CA GLY A 52 -5.43 14.00 -0.30
C GLY A 52 -4.44 13.11 -1.06
N TYR A 53 -3.46 12.49 -0.39
CA TYR A 53 -2.60 11.47 -0.99
C TYR A 53 -3.25 10.10 -0.93
N ASN A 54 -3.01 9.27 -1.94
CA ASN A 54 -3.28 7.84 -1.81
C ASN A 54 -2.27 7.21 -0.84
N ALA A 55 -2.72 6.20 -0.10
CA ALA A 55 -1.89 5.45 0.81
C ALA A 55 -2.14 3.94 0.65
N CYS A 56 -1.11 3.14 0.85
CA CYS A 56 -1.20 1.69 0.82
C CYS A 56 -0.36 1.09 1.95
N VAL A 57 -0.94 0.20 2.73
CA VAL A 57 -0.26 -0.62 3.72
C VAL A 57 -0.47 -2.06 3.32
N PHE A 58 0.61 -2.82 3.13
CA PHE A 58 0.50 -4.25 2.85
C PHE A 58 1.39 -5.07 3.78
N ALA A 59 0.83 -6.16 4.32
CA ALA A 59 1.58 -7.13 5.11
C ALA A 59 2.05 -8.30 4.23
N TYR A 60 3.33 -8.66 4.36
CA TYR A 60 3.99 -9.71 3.60
C TYR A 60 4.80 -10.62 4.53
N GLY A 61 4.73 -11.93 4.31
CA GLY A 61 5.44 -12.94 5.09
C GLY A 61 4.76 -14.30 4.99
N GLN A 62 5.38 -15.34 5.56
CA GLN A 62 4.82 -16.69 5.52
C GLN A 62 3.50 -16.80 6.31
N THR A 63 2.71 -17.83 6.06
CA THR A 63 1.57 -18.18 6.92
C THR A 63 2.02 -18.39 8.36
N GLY A 64 1.24 -17.86 9.30
CA GLY A 64 1.57 -17.90 10.74
C GLY A 64 2.56 -16.84 11.22
N SER A 65 3.17 -16.04 10.34
CA SER A 65 4.13 -15.00 10.75
C SER A 65 3.50 -13.73 11.36
N GLY A 66 2.18 -13.56 11.24
CA GLY A 66 1.46 -12.43 11.84
C GLY A 66 0.76 -11.47 10.88
N LYS A 67 0.81 -11.65 9.55
CA LYS A 67 0.16 -10.74 8.57
C LYS A 67 -1.26 -10.30 8.94
N SER A 68 -2.19 -11.24 9.06
CA SER A 68 -3.58 -10.96 9.42
C SER A 68 -3.72 -10.45 10.85
N TYR A 69 -2.86 -10.87 11.77
CA TYR A 69 -2.85 -10.34 13.14
C TYR A 69 -2.46 -8.86 13.16
N THR A 70 -1.52 -8.46 12.31
CA THR A 70 -1.07 -7.07 12.15
C THR A 70 -2.13 -6.24 11.40
N MET A 71 -2.66 -6.72 10.27
CA MET A 71 -3.62 -5.97 9.44
C MET A 71 -5.06 -5.96 10.00
N MET A 72 -5.47 -7.05 10.64
CA MET A 72 -6.86 -7.33 11.03
C MET A 72 -7.01 -7.60 12.54
N GLY A 73 -5.97 -7.35 13.35
CA GLY A 73 -6.05 -7.39 14.81
C GLY A 73 -7.18 -6.50 15.35
N ASN A 74 -7.42 -6.52 16.67
CA ASN A 74 -8.67 -6.04 17.28
C ASN A 74 -9.27 -4.76 16.61
N PRO A 75 -10.27 -4.93 15.72
CA PRO A 75 -10.73 -3.88 14.79
C PRO A 75 -11.40 -2.70 15.49
N VAL A 76 -11.82 -2.87 16.74
CA VAL A 76 -12.34 -1.80 17.60
C VAL A 76 -11.29 -0.71 17.79
N ARG A 77 -10.00 -1.03 17.73
CA ARG A 77 -8.91 -0.10 18.08
C ARG A 77 -8.32 0.67 16.89
N PHE A 78 -8.42 0.15 15.67
CA PHE A 78 -8.18 0.95 14.44
C PHE A 78 -9.13 2.15 14.40
N THR A 79 -10.38 1.92 14.80
CA THR A 79 -11.45 2.92 14.73
C THR A 79 -11.46 3.90 15.90
N SER A 80 -11.09 3.48 17.12
CA SER A 80 -11.13 4.34 18.30
C SER A 80 -10.11 5.48 18.28
N HIS A 81 -8.90 5.29 17.72
CA HIS A 81 -7.89 6.36 17.64
C HIS A 81 -8.00 7.21 16.37
N CYS A 82 -8.54 6.67 15.27
CA CYS A 82 -8.93 7.47 14.11
C CYS A 82 -9.97 8.56 14.49
N CYS A 83 -10.89 8.25 15.42
CA CYS A 83 -11.83 9.23 15.95
C CYS A 83 -11.16 10.38 16.74
N VAL A 84 -9.97 10.17 17.32
CA VAL A 84 -9.28 11.18 18.15
C VAL A 84 -8.50 12.19 17.30
N LEU A 85 -7.86 11.74 16.22
CA LEU A 85 -7.14 12.64 15.31
C LEU A 85 -8.08 13.54 14.48
N LEU A 86 -9.37 13.20 14.40
CA LEU A 86 -10.27 13.74 13.38
C LEU A 86 -11.60 14.17 13.96
N LYS A 87 -11.56 15.32 14.63
CA LYS A 87 -12.72 16.21 14.81
C LYS A 87 -13.12 16.94 13.50
N CYS A 88 -12.50 16.61 12.36
CA CYS A 88 -12.75 17.27 11.08
C CYS A 88 -13.93 16.63 10.36
N HIS A 89 -14.91 17.45 9.96
CA HIS A 89 -16.07 17.05 9.17
C HIS A 89 -15.65 16.40 7.84
N PHE A 90 -15.96 15.11 7.67
CA PHE A 90 -15.93 14.43 6.38
C PHE A 90 -17.25 14.61 5.67
N LYS A 91 -17.22 14.79 4.35
CA LYS A 91 -18.44 14.89 3.54
C LYS A 91 -18.96 13.50 3.17
N THR A 92 -18.07 12.63 2.67
CA THR A 92 -18.45 11.29 2.21
C THR A 92 -17.23 10.36 2.24
N SER A 93 -17.37 9.17 2.81
CA SER A 93 -16.39 8.09 2.65
C SER A 93 -17.09 6.83 2.13
N HIS A 94 -16.42 6.11 1.24
CA HIS A 94 -16.89 4.81 0.76
C HIS A 94 -15.86 3.74 1.12
N SER A 95 -16.31 2.64 1.68
CA SER A 95 -15.47 1.49 1.99
C SER A 95 -15.88 0.28 1.15
N TYR A 96 -14.90 -0.50 0.71
CA TYR A 96 -15.13 -1.74 -0.01
C TYR A 96 -14.06 -2.77 0.36
N TYR A 97 -14.45 -4.03 0.34
CA TYR A 97 -13.60 -5.13 0.79
C TYR A 97 -13.75 -6.33 -0.15
N PHE A 98 -12.64 -6.81 -0.67
CA PHE A 98 -12.64 -7.97 -1.57
C PHE A 98 -11.43 -8.86 -1.32
N GLU A 99 -11.58 -10.11 -1.71
CA GLU A 99 -10.49 -11.09 -1.75
C GLU A 99 -10.12 -11.40 -3.20
N ILE A 100 -8.82 -11.61 -3.43
CA ILE A 100 -8.27 -12.17 -4.66
C ILE A 100 -7.83 -13.59 -4.33
N TYR A 101 -8.46 -14.56 -4.97
CA TYR A 101 -8.12 -15.97 -4.86
C TYR A 101 -8.11 -16.59 -6.25
N ASN A 102 -7.02 -17.29 -6.59
CA ASN A 102 -6.88 -17.95 -7.89
C ASN A 102 -7.10 -16.99 -9.09
N GLU A 103 -6.52 -15.78 -9.01
CA GLU A 103 -6.67 -14.69 -9.99
C GLU A 103 -8.12 -14.25 -10.26
N ARG A 104 -9.04 -14.54 -9.33
CA ARG A 104 -10.44 -14.07 -9.37
C ARG A 104 -10.71 -13.19 -8.17
N VAL A 105 -11.50 -12.15 -8.40
CA VAL A 105 -11.96 -11.23 -7.36
C VAL A 105 -13.30 -11.71 -6.81
N ARG A 106 -13.45 -11.68 -5.48
CA ARG A 106 -14.71 -11.92 -4.80
C ARG A 106 -14.98 -10.79 -3.81
N ASP A 107 -16.19 -10.27 -3.85
CA ASP A 107 -16.66 -9.25 -2.92
C ASP A 107 -16.87 -9.90 -1.55
N LEU A 108 -16.24 -9.33 -0.51
CA LEU A 108 -16.45 -9.75 0.87
C LEU A 108 -17.63 -9.02 1.50
N LEU A 109 -18.10 -7.92 0.90
CA LEU A 109 -19.24 -7.13 1.37
C LEU A 109 -20.33 -6.97 0.29
N PRO A 110 -20.82 -8.04 -0.35
CA PRO A 110 -21.86 -7.92 -1.38
C PRO A 110 -23.14 -7.23 -0.84
N SER A 111 -23.62 -6.24 -1.58
CA SER A 111 -24.96 -5.66 -1.41
C SER A 111 -26.01 -6.53 -2.10
N THR A 112 -27.31 -6.27 -1.85
CA THR A 112 -28.39 -7.00 -2.53
C THR A 112 -28.35 -6.85 -4.05
N GLU A 113 -27.88 -5.70 -4.55
CA GLU A 113 -27.83 -5.36 -5.97
C GLU A 113 -26.63 -5.98 -6.70
N THR A 114 -25.52 -6.16 -6.00
CA THR A 114 -24.26 -6.68 -6.57
C THR A 114 -24.10 -8.19 -6.35
N ARG A 115 -25.02 -8.82 -5.58
CA ARG A 115 -25.04 -10.26 -5.35
C ARG A 115 -25.15 -11.02 -6.67
N GLY A 116 -24.13 -11.82 -6.97
CA GLY A 116 -24.10 -12.64 -8.18
C GLY A 116 -23.54 -11.93 -9.41
N CYS A 117 -23.17 -10.64 -9.32
CA CYS A 117 -22.45 -9.96 -10.38
C CYS A 117 -21.03 -10.52 -10.53
N GLU A 118 -20.57 -10.69 -11.77
CA GLU A 118 -19.19 -11.05 -12.05
C GLU A 118 -18.28 -9.83 -11.86
N LEU A 119 -17.30 -9.94 -10.96
CA LEU A 119 -16.34 -8.87 -10.70
C LEU A 119 -15.21 -8.94 -11.71
N ARG A 120 -15.05 -7.87 -12.50
CA ARG A 120 -14.03 -7.76 -13.54
C ARG A 120 -13.06 -6.64 -13.23
N VAL A 121 -11.77 -6.90 -13.41
CA VAL A 121 -10.73 -5.87 -13.26
C VAL A 121 -10.62 -5.09 -14.56
N ARG A 122 -10.74 -3.76 -14.46
CA ARG A 122 -10.64 -2.81 -15.56
C ARG A 122 -9.65 -1.71 -15.20
N GLU A 123 -9.29 -0.86 -16.16
CA GLU A 123 -8.40 0.27 -15.93
C GLU A 123 -9.04 1.54 -16.50
N HIS A 124 -9.19 2.55 -15.64
CA HIS A 124 -9.61 3.88 -16.05
C HIS A 124 -8.38 4.71 -16.46
N PRO A 125 -8.43 5.52 -17.55
CA PRO A 125 -7.26 6.28 -18.00
C PRO A 125 -6.69 7.25 -16.95
N LYS A 126 -7.55 7.78 -16.06
CA LYS A 126 -7.16 8.73 -15.01
C LYS A 126 -6.96 8.06 -13.65
N ASP A 127 -7.87 7.16 -13.27
CA ASP A 127 -7.96 6.65 -11.88
C ASP A 127 -7.27 5.29 -11.68
N GLY A 128 -6.69 4.76 -12.75
CA GLY A 128 -5.96 3.50 -12.73
C GLY A 128 -6.87 2.27 -12.66
N PRO A 129 -6.29 1.11 -12.29
CA PRO A 129 -6.99 -0.16 -12.19
C PRO A 129 -8.09 -0.16 -11.10
N TYR A 130 -9.24 -0.74 -11.40
CA TYR A 130 -10.37 -0.86 -10.49
C TYR A 130 -11.17 -2.15 -10.73
N VAL A 131 -11.98 -2.54 -9.74
CA VAL A 131 -12.90 -3.68 -9.84
C VAL A 131 -14.29 -3.16 -10.20
N GLU A 132 -14.80 -3.57 -11.36
CA GLU A 132 -16.16 -3.30 -11.80
C GLU A 132 -17.17 -4.12 -10.97
N ALA A 133 -18.35 -3.52 -10.71
CA ALA A 133 -19.45 -4.12 -9.95
C ALA A 133 -19.14 -4.49 -8.48
N LEU A 134 -18.03 -3.97 -7.92
CA LEU A 134 -17.72 -4.13 -6.51
C LEU A 134 -18.64 -3.27 -5.63
N SER A 135 -19.16 -3.84 -4.55
CA SER A 135 -20.03 -3.14 -3.61
C SER A 135 -19.28 -2.04 -2.88
N ARG A 136 -19.86 -0.82 -2.89
CA ARG A 136 -19.31 0.34 -2.20
C ARG A 136 -20.27 0.74 -1.08
N HIS A 137 -19.80 0.69 0.15
CA HIS A 137 -20.59 1.01 1.34
C HIS A 137 -20.28 2.43 1.78
N HIS A 138 -21.30 3.27 1.85
CA HIS A 138 -21.15 4.59 2.44
C HIS A 138 -20.90 4.46 3.94
N VAL A 139 -19.91 5.20 4.45
CA VAL A 139 -19.56 5.23 5.87
C VAL A 139 -19.42 6.67 6.34
N GLN A 140 -19.93 6.96 7.53
CA GLN A 140 -19.96 8.30 8.12
C GLN A 140 -18.98 8.46 9.28
N ASN A 141 -18.55 7.36 9.87
CA ASN A 141 -17.65 7.35 11.01
C ASN A 141 -16.73 6.13 10.97
N TYR A 142 -15.69 6.17 11.79
CA TYR A 142 -14.72 5.08 11.87
C TYR A 142 -15.35 3.80 12.42
N THR A 143 -16.30 3.89 13.36
CA THR A 143 -16.97 2.70 13.90
C THR A 143 -17.60 1.84 12.80
N GLU A 144 -18.28 2.47 11.83
CA GLU A 144 -18.84 1.79 10.66
C GLU A 144 -17.75 1.15 9.78
N VAL A 145 -16.61 1.83 9.57
CA VAL A 145 -15.46 1.26 8.86
C VAL A 145 -14.97 -0.02 9.55
N GLY A 146 -14.85 0.00 10.88
CA GLY A 146 -14.42 -1.15 11.67
C GLY A 146 -15.43 -2.30 11.64
N GLN A 147 -16.73 -1.99 11.66
CA GLN A 147 -17.80 -2.98 11.51
C GLN A 147 -17.77 -3.66 10.14
N LEU A 148 -17.60 -2.90 9.05
CA LEU A 148 -17.45 -3.46 7.70
C LEU A 148 -16.20 -4.33 7.58
N MET A 149 -15.09 -3.90 8.17
CA MET A 149 -13.86 -4.69 8.20
C MET A 149 -14.07 -6.01 8.98
N GLN A 150 -14.70 -5.97 10.15
CA GLN A 150 -15.07 -7.16 10.93
C GLN A 150 -15.95 -8.13 10.15
N GLU A 151 -16.99 -7.61 9.51
CA GLU A 151 -17.94 -8.44 8.75
C GLU A 151 -17.28 -9.10 7.54
N GLY A 152 -16.45 -8.36 6.79
CA GLY A 152 -15.70 -8.95 5.67
C GLY A 152 -14.68 -9.99 6.14
N ASN A 153 -14.03 -9.77 7.30
CA ASN A 153 -13.13 -10.74 7.91
C ASN A 153 -13.87 -12.02 8.31
N ARG A 154 -15.06 -11.89 8.92
CA ARG A 154 -15.91 -13.03 9.27
C ARG A 154 -16.29 -13.83 8.03
N ARG A 155 -16.67 -13.16 6.94
CA ARG A 155 -17.02 -13.82 5.67
C ARG A 155 -15.83 -14.54 5.04
N ARG A 156 -14.65 -13.92 5.04
CA ARG A 156 -13.39 -14.54 4.61
C ARG A 156 -13.05 -15.79 5.44
N ALA A 157 -13.26 -15.73 6.76
CA ALA A 157 -13.06 -16.88 7.64
C ALA A 157 -14.06 -18.01 7.37
N THR A 158 -15.35 -17.71 7.18
CA THR A 158 -16.37 -18.74 6.85
C THR A 158 -16.13 -19.40 5.49
N ALA A 159 -15.54 -18.70 4.53
CA ALA A 159 -15.12 -19.31 3.26
C ALA A 159 -13.94 -20.30 3.43
N SER A 160 -13.21 -20.21 4.54
CA SER A 160 -12.05 -21.07 4.85
C SER A 160 -12.41 -22.31 5.68
N THR A 161 -13.61 -22.39 6.25
CA THR A 161 -14.05 -23.58 7.02
C THR A 161 -14.54 -24.73 6.12
N ASP A 162 -14.81 -24.47 4.85
CA ASP A 162 -15.09 -25.49 3.83
C ASP A 162 -13.78 -26.15 3.36
N MET A 163 -13.23 -27.02 4.22
CA MET A 163 -12.18 -28.01 3.94
C MET A 163 -10.85 -27.48 3.31
N ASN A 164 -10.63 -26.17 3.25
CA ASN A 164 -9.46 -25.55 2.63
C ASN A 164 -9.02 -24.31 3.44
N HIS A 165 -7.73 -24.21 3.79
CA HIS A 165 -7.15 -22.98 4.34
C HIS A 165 -7.10 -21.88 3.26
N VAL A 166 -8.25 -21.33 2.87
CA VAL A 166 -8.38 -20.31 1.81
C VAL A 166 -7.79 -18.97 2.25
N SER A 167 -7.86 -18.63 3.54
CA SER A 167 -7.32 -17.36 4.07
C SER A 167 -5.81 -17.22 3.91
N SER A 168 -5.03 -18.30 4.05
CA SER A 168 -3.56 -18.27 3.83
C SER A 168 -3.19 -18.21 2.35
N ARG A 169 -4.14 -18.51 1.46
CA ARG A 169 -3.96 -18.66 0.01
C ARG A 169 -4.64 -17.56 -0.80
N SER A 170 -5.27 -16.60 -0.14
CA SER A 170 -5.96 -15.46 -0.76
C SER A 170 -5.32 -14.16 -0.30
N HIS A 171 -5.40 -13.13 -1.14
CA HIS A 171 -5.07 -11.75 -0.77
C HIS A 171 -6.38 -11.05 -0.39
N ALA A 172 -6.41 -10.28 0.68
CA ALA A 172 -7.56 -9.44 0.99
C ALA A 172 -7.16 -7.97 0.94
N ILE A 173 -8.01 -7.16 0.31
CA ILE A 173 -7.77 -5.72 0.12
C ILE A 173 -9.00 -4.98 0.63
N PHE A 174 -8.86 -4.37 1.81
CA PHE A 174 -9.83 -3.42 2.33
C PHE A 174 -9.44 -2.03 1.85
N THR A 175 -10.38 -1.31 1.25
CA THR A 175 -10.12 0.05 0.76
C THR A 175 -11.08 1.04 1.36
N ILE A 176 -10.53 2.16 1.81
CA ILE A 176 -11.29 3.33 2.22
C ILE A 176 -11.05 4.43 1.19
N HIS A 177 -12.12 4.92 0.60
CA HIS A 177 -12.12 6.02 -0.34
C HIS A 177 -12.64 7.27 0.37
N PHE A 178 -11.75 8.22 0.61
CA PHE A 178 -12.05 9.46 1.29
C PHE A 178 -12.25 10.59 0.28
N ILE A 179 -13.32 11.34 0.46
CA ILE A 179 -13.60 12.55 -0.30
C ILE A 179 -13.74 13.70 0.69
N LYS A 180 -12.84 14.67 0.55
CA LYS A 180 -12.78 15.85 1.40
C LYS A 180 -13.10 17.07 0.54
N ALA A 181 -14.22 17.71 0.84
CA ALA A 181 -14.55 18.99 0.24
C ALA A 181 -14.22 20.12 1.23
N MET A 182 -13.52 21.14 0.76
CA MET A 182 -13.18 22.35 1.50
C MET A 182 -13.46 23.59 0.65
N PHE A 183 -13.43 24.74 1.29
CA PHE A 183 -13.31 26.02 0.59
C PHE A 183 -11.89 26.54 0.79
N ASP A 184 -11.17 26.76 -0.31
CA ASP A 184 -9.83 27.35 -0.33
C ASP A 184 -9.93 28.74 -0.98
N ALA A 185 -9.72 29.80 -0.20
CA ALA A 185 -9.87 31.19 -0.65
C ALA A 185 -11.16 31.44 -1.48
N GLU A 186 -12.30 31.02 -0.91
CA GLU A 186 -13.66 31.09 -1.49
C GLU A 186 -13.92 30.19 -2.71
N LEU A 187 -12.94 29.38 -3.15
CA LEU A 187 -13.17 28.37 -4.18
C LEU A 187 -13.50 27.02 -3.56
N PRO A 188 -14.55 26.33 -4.03
CA PRO A 188 -14.76 24.94 -3.65
C PRO A 188 -13.59 24.09 -4.17
N SER A 189 -12.97 23.34 -3.27
CA SER A 189 -11.90 22.40 -3.56
C SER A 189 -12.28 21.02 -3.03
N GLU A 190 -12.03 20.00 -3.84
CA GLU A 190 -12.27 18.61 -3.47
C GLU A 190 -10.98 17.82 -3.63
N THR A 191 -10.55 17.16 -2.55
CA THR A 191 -9.47 16.19 -2.59
C THR A 191 -10.01 14.79 -2.40
N VAL A 192 -9.41 13.85 -3.11
CA VAL A 192 -9.77 12.44 -3.11
C VAL A 192 -8.56 11.61 -2.70
N SER A 193 -8.76 10.63 -1.83
CA SER A 193 -7.69 9.71 -1.45
C SER A 193 -8.21 8.28 -1.30
N LYS A 194 -7.36 7.33 -1.69
CA LYS A 194 -7.60 5.89 -1.50
C LYS A 194 -6.61 5.36 -0.47
N VAL A 195 -7.11 4.70 0.57
CA VAL A 195 -6.30 3.96 1.55
C VAL A 195 -6.52 2.48 1.35
N HIS A 196 -5.48 1.77 0.91
CA HIS A 196 -5.50 0.32 0.78
C HIS A 196 -4.87 -0.34 2.00
N LEU A 197 -5.61 -1.23 2.66
CA LEU A 197 -5.11 -2.13 3.69
C LEU A 197 -5.11 -3.55 3.13
N VAL A 198 -3.92 -4.08 2.86
CA VAL A 198 -3.72 -5.33 2.13
C VAL A 198 -3.12 -6.40 3.03
N ASP A 199 -3.84 -7.52 3.17
CA ASP A 199 -3.35 -8.76 3.78
C ASP A 199 -3.03 -9.77 2.68
N LEU A 200 -1.75 -9.99 2.40
CA LEU A 200 -1.33 -10.90 1.33
C LEU A 200 -1.44 -12.36 1.75
N ALA A 201 -1.55 -13.26 0.75
CA ALA A 201 -1.35 -14.69 0.95
C ALA A 201 0.05 -15.00 1.54
N GLY A 202 0.21 -16.19 2.10
CA GLY A 202 1.49 -16.68 2.60
C GLY A 202 2.58 -16.67 1.53
N SER A 203 3.75 -16.12 1.88
CA SER A 203 4.90 -16.05 0.97
C SER A 203 5.67 -17.35 0.83
N GLU A 204 5.37 -18.34 1.68
CA GLU A 204 6.01 -19.65 1.65
C GLU A 204 5.81 -20.30 0.29
N ARG A 205 6.85 -21.00 -0.16
CA ARG A 205 6.70 -21.79 -1.38
C ARG A 205 5.72 -22.90 -1.07
N ALA A 206 4.69 -23.03 -1.90
CA ALA A 206 3.98 -24.28 -1.99
C ALA A 206 5.00 -25.33 -2.43
N ASN A 207 5.60 -26.03 -1.48
CA ASN A 207 6.30 -27.27 -1.76
C ASN A 207 5.34 -28.11 -2.60
N ALA A 208 5.88 -28.84 -3.57
CA ALA A 208 5.14 -29.79 -4.39
C ALA A 208 4.54 -30.86 -3.47
N THR A 209 3.48 -30.49 -2.76
CA THR A 209 2.52 -31.41 -2.18
C THR A 209 2.15 -32.33 -3.32
N GLN A 210 1.99 -33.63 -3.04
CA GLN A 210 1.46 -34.61 -3.99
C GLN A 210 -0.01 -34.32 -4.34
N ALA A 211 -0.37 -33.06 -4.48
CA ALA A 211 -1.67 -32.55 -4.80
C ALA A 211 -1.85 -32.66 -6.32
N THR A 212 -2.54 -33.70 -6.75
CA THR A 212 -2.82 -33.97 -8.15
C THR A 212 -3.89 -33.02 -8.71
N GLY A 213 -3.68 -32.53 -9.93
CA GLY A 213 -4.71 -31.85 -10.75
C GLY A 213 -5.07 -30.42 -10.30
N ILE A 214 -6.27 -30.23 -9.76
CA ILE A 214 -6.88 -28.91 -9.50
C ILE A 214 -6.11 -28.12 -8.45
N ARG A 215 -5.63 -28.79 -7.39
CA ARG A 215 -4.84 -28.16 -6.31
C ARG A 215 -3.46 -27.68 -6.78
N LEU A 216 -2.87 -28.34 -7.78
CA LEU A 216 -1.62 -27.91 -8.42
C LEU A 216 -1.84 -26.61 -9.22
N LYS A 217 -2.91 -26.55 -10.03
CA LYS A 217 -3.28 -25.36 -10.80
C LYS A 217 -3.60 -24.17 -9.88
N GLU A 218 -4.32 -24.43 -8.80
CA GLU A 218 -4.64 -23.44 -7.77
C GLU A 218 -3.36 -22.91 -7.09
N GLY A 219 -2.47 -23.81 -6.64
CA GLY A 219 -1.18 -23.42 -6.04
C GLY A 219 -0.30 -22.61 -7.01
N ALA A 220 -0.30 -22.97 -8.29
CA ALA A 220 0.41 -22.23 -9.33
C ALA A 220 -0.13 -20.80 -9.49
N ASN A 221 -1.46 -20.63 -9.44
CA ASN A 221 -2.10 -19.32 -9.59
C ASN A 221 -1.97 -18.44 -8.33
N ILE A 222 -1.99 -19.01 -7.13
CA ILE A 222 -1.72 -18.26 -5.90
C ILE A 222 -0.28 -17.75 -5.91
N ASN A 223 0.66 -18.62 -6.26
CA ASN A 223 2.06 -18.24 -6.40
C ASN A 223 2.25 -17.24 -7.55
N ARG A 224 1.43 -17.27 -8.60
CA ARG A 224 1.50 -16.30 -9.70
C ARG A 224 1.40 -14.87 -9.20
N SER A 225 0.43 -14.56 -8.33
CA SER A 225 0.28 -13.21 -7.76
C SER A 225 1.52 -12.75 -6.99
N LEU A 226 2.06 -13.58 -6.09
CA LEU A 226 3.23 -13.24 -5.27
C LEU A 226 4.55 -13.25 -6.04
N VAL A 227 4.73 -14.18 -6.98
CA VAL A 227 5.89 -14.23 -7.89
C VAL A 227 5.92 -12.98 -8.75
N THR A 228 4.78 -12.60 -9.34
CA THR A 228 4.66 -11.37 -10.14
C THR A 228 4.97 -10.14 -9.28
N LEU A 229 4.45 -10.08 -8.05
CA LEU A 229 4.76 -9.02 -7.10
C LEU A 229 6.28 -8.92 -6.85
N GLY A 230 6.94 -10.07 -6.66
CA GLY A 230 8.40 -10.14 -6.51
C GLY A 230 9.18 -9.66 -7.73
N ILE A 231 8.68 -9.93 -8.93
CA ILE A 231 9.26 -9.42 -10.20
C ILE A 231 9.08 -7.91 -10.27
N VAL A 232 7.87 -7.38 -10.03
CA VAL A 232 7.58 -5.94 -10.02
C VAL A 232 8.51 -5.20 -9.06
N ILE A 233 8.61 -5.67 -7.81
CA ILE A 233 9.47 -5.07 -6.78
C ILE A 233 10.95 -5.12 -7.19
N SER A 234 11.41 -6.25 -7.73
CA SER A 234 12.80 -6.39 -8.15
C SER A 234 13.13 -5.50 -9.35
N THR A 235 12.20 -5.32 -10.30
CA THR A 235 12.37 -4.46 -11.48
C THR A 235 12.39 -2.98 -11.07
N LEU A 236 11.48 -2.56 -10.20
CA LEU A 236 11.43 -1.18 -9.68
C LEU A 236 12.68 -0.84 -8.85
N GLY A 237 13.09 -1.72 -7.93
CA GLY A 237 14.29 -1.50 -7.12
C GLY A 237 15.61 -1.49 -7.90
N LYS A 238 15.70 -2.20 -9.04
CA LYS A 238 16.86 -2.11 -9.95
C LYS A 238 16.88 -0.77 -10.69
N THR A 239 15.73 -0.29 -11.14
CA THR A 239 15.61 0.99 -11.85
C THR A 239 16.14 2.14 -11.00
N PHE A 240 15.84 2.13 -9.69
CA PHE A 240 16.39 3.12 -8.75
C PHE A 240 17.92 3.11 -8.70
N ARG A 241 18.55 1.94 -8.55
CA ARG A 241 20.02 1.82 -8.52
C ARG A 241 20.68 2.30 -9.83
N THR A 242 20.05 2.03 -10.97
CA THR A 242 20.54 2.54 -12.26
C THR A 242 20.45 4.07 -12.31
N LEU A 243 19.31 4.67 -11.94
CA LEU A 243 19.15 6.12 -11.90
C LEU A 243 20.14 6.81 -10.93
N GLN A 244 20.41 6.20 -9.77
CA GLN A 244 21.38 6.73 -8.81
C GLN A 244 22.82 6.66 -9.34
N LYS A 245 23.17 5.61 -10.09
CA LYS A 245 24.50 5.44 -10.69
C LYS A 245 24.71 6.41 -11.87
N ASP A 246 23.69 6.61 -12.70
CA ASP A 246 23.75 7.55 -13.82
C ASP A 246 23.90 9.01 -13.35
N MET A 247 23.35 9.36 -12.18
CA MET A 247 23.49 10.70 -11.58
C MET A 247 24.87 10.96 -10.96
N TYR A 248 25.59 9.92 -10.54
CA TYR A 248 26.91 10.04 -9.90
C TYR A 248 28.07 10.06 -10.92
N TYR A 249 27.89 9.47 -12.10
CA TYR A 249 28.91 9.41 -13.17
C TYR A 249 28.63 10.37 -14.36
N SER A 250 27.75 11.37 -14.19
CA SER A 250 27.42 12.31 -15.27
C SER A 250 28.47 13.40 -15.52
N ASP A 251 29.71 13.23 -15.05
CA ASP A 251 30.83 14.07 -15.46
C ASP A 251 31.80 13.24 -16.32
N GLN A 252 31.89 13.61 -17.59
CA GLN A 252 32.76 13.06 -18.64
C GLN A 252 32.45 11.64 -19.18
N SER A 253 31.51 11.55 -20.13
CA SER A 253 31.82 10.89 -21.40
C SER A 253 30.81 11.24 -22.50
N VAL A 254 31.38 11.43 -23.68
CA VAL A 254 30.81 11.98 -24.91
C VAL A 254 29.99 10.91 -25.65
N GLY A 255 28.83 11.31 -26.16
CA GLY A 255 28.30 10.82 -27.44
C GLY A 255 27.92 9.35 -27.54
N GLY A 256 26.78 8.98 -26.96
CA GLY A 256 26.10 7.73 -27.29
C GLY A 256 24.66 7.76 -26.81
N GLY A 257 23.72 8.08 -27.70
CA GLY A 257 22.28 8.12 -27.39
C GLY A 257 21.73 6.76 -26.98
N MET A 258 21.92 6.36 -25.73
CA MET A 258 21.20 5.25 -25.13
C MET A 258 19.74 5.67 -25.00
N LYS A 259 18.90 5.18 -25.92
CA LYS A 259 17.44 5.16 -25.75
C LYS A 259 17.18 4.74 -24.30
N LYS A 260 16.58 5.62 -23.49
CA LYS A 260 16.05 5.28 -22.15
C LYS A 260 15.23 4.01 -22.33
N LYS A 261 15.80 2.85 -22.01
CA LYS A 261 15.03 1.60 -21.95
C LYS A 261 14.01 1.85 -20.85
N GLN A 262 12.78 2.14 -21.25
CA GLN A 262 11.65 2.10 -20.35
C GLN A 262 11.64 0.69 -19.78
N ASN A 263 12.07 0.54 -18.52
CA ASN A 263 12.06 -0.74 -17.85
C ASN A 263 10.59 -1.16 -17.74
N PHE A 264 10.17 -2.10 -18.58
CA PHE A 264 8.82 -2.61 -18.57
C PHE A 264 8.55 -3.31 -17.23
N VAL A 265 7.55 -2.82 -16.49
CA VAL A 265 7.13 -3.41 -15.22
C VAL A 265 5.86 -4.21 -15.46
N PRO A 266 5.86 -5.54 -15.19
CA PRO A 266 4.78 -6.44 -15.60
C PRO A 266 3.58 -6.43 -14.62
N TYR A 267 2.97 -5.27 -14.38
CA TYR A 267 1.80 -5.18 -13.48
C TYR A 267 0.59 -5.98 -13.95
N ARG A 268 0.47 -6.25 -15.27
CA ARG A 268 -0.70 -6.96 -15.83
C ARG A 268 -0.61 -8.47 -15.72
N ASP A 269 0.52 -9.00 -15.25
CA ASP A 269 0.76 -10.45 -15.20
C ASP A 269 0.00 -11.12 -14.04
N SER A 270 -0.48 -10.35 -13.04
CA SER A 270 -1.42 -10.82 -12.02
C SER A 270 -2.45 -9.75 -11.65
N VAL A 271 -3.63 -10.20 -11.20
CA VAL A 271 -4.71 -9.31 -10.72
C VAL A 271 -4.24 -8.44 -9.56
N LEU A 272 -3.49 -9.03 -8.61
CA LEU A 272 -2.95 -8.31 -7.46
C LEU A 272 -2.04 -7.17 -7.87
N THR A 273 -1.04 -7.44 -8.73
CA THR A 273 -0.07 -6.41 -9.13
C THR A 273 -0.70 -5.37 -10.03
N TRP A 274 -1.75 -5.73 -10.77
CA TRP A 274 -2.48 -4.77 -11.58
C TRP A 274 -3.25 -3.81 -10.68
N LEU A 275 -4.00 -4.32 -9.69
CA LEU A 275 -4.74 -3.49 -8.74
C LEU A 275 -3.83 -2.64 -7.83
N LEU A 276 -2.62 -3.12 -7.52
CA LEU A 276 -1.63 -2.39 -6.71
C LEU A 276 -0.62 -1.60 -7.54
N LYS A 277 -0.87 -1.40 -8.84
CA LYS A 277 0.02 -0.67 -9.75
C LYS A 277 0.37 0.72 -9.21
N ASP A 278 -0.62 1.45 -8.70
CA ASP A 278 -0.40 2.80 -8.16
C ASP A 278 0.36 2.77 -6.83
N SER A 279 0.22 1.68 -6.07
CA SER A 279 0.90 1.49 -4.78
C SER A 279 2.38 1.15 -4.91
N LEU A 280 2.83 0.65 -6.06
CA LEU A 280 4.19 0.17 -6.27
C LEU A 280 4.85 0.93 -7.43
N GLY A 281 5.60 1.99 -7.12
CA GLY A 281 6.23 2.86 -8.12
C GLY A 281 5.30 3.92 -8.73
N GLY A 282 4.10 4.09 -8.19
CA GLY A 282 3.07 5.00 -8.68
C GLY A 282 2.71 6.12 -7.70
N ASN A 283 1.48 6.64 -7.83
CA ASN A 283 0.92 7.70 -7.00
C ASN A 283 0.30 7.14 -5.71
N SER A 284 1.16 6.80 -4.74
CA SER A 284 0.75 6.37 -3.40
C SER A 284 1.89 6.51 -2.42
N LYS A 285 1.62 6.90 -1.17
CA LYS A 285 2.53 6.65 -0.05
C LYS A 285 2.35 5.18 0.35
N THR A 286 3.42 4.39 0.38
CA THR A 286 3.29 2.93 0.55
C THR A 286 4.18 2.42 1.67
N ILE A 287 3.58 1.63 2.55
CA ILE A 287 4.22 0.99 3.69
C ILE A 287 4.15 -0.53 3.46
N MET A 288 5.30 -1.18 3.54
CA MET A 288 5.40 -2.63 3.57
C MET A 288 5.67 -3.09 5.01
N ILE A 289 4.83 -3.99 5.52
CA ILE A 289 5.04 -4.65 6.80
C ILE A 289 5.54 -6.07 6.53
N ALA A 290 6.81 -6.33 6.84
CA ALA A 290 7.41 -7.65 6.70
C ALA A 290 7.26 -8.43 8.01
N THR A 291 6.33 -9.39 8.06
CA THR A 291 6.11 -10.24 9.24
C THR A 291 6.95 -11.52 9.13
N ILE A 292 7.69 -11.84 10.19
CA ILE A 292 8.64 -12.97 10.21
C ILE A 292 8.39 -13.88 11.40
N SER A 293 8.82 -15.14 11.30
CA SER A 293 8.82 -16.07 12.42
C SER A 293 10.21 -16.17 13.03
N PRO A 294 10.34 -16.15 14.37
CA PRO A 294 11.64 -16.32 15.03
C PRO A 294 12.08 -17.78 15.15
N ALA A 295 11.20 -18.73 14.83
CA ALA A 295 11.50 -20.14 14.93
C ALA A 295 12.56 -20.54 13.89
N ASP A 296 13.53 -21.33 14.33
CA ASP A 296 14.62 -21.88 13.52
C ASP A 296 14.11 -22.69 12.32
N ILE A 297 13.03 -23.45 12.49
CA ILE A 297 12.36 -24.20 11.41
C ILE A 297 11.91 -23.30 10.24
N ASN A 298 11.70 -22.01 10.49
CA ASN A 298 11.26 -21.02 9.52
C ASN A 298 12.40 -20.15 8.98
N TYR A 299 13.67 -20.46 9.29
CA TYR A 299 14.83 -19.64 8.93
C TYR A 299 14.86 -19.25 7.45
N SER A 300 14.60 -20.20 6.54
CA SER A 300 14.64 -19.98 5.09
C SER A 300 13.59 -18.96 4.63
N GLU A 301 12.37 -19.05 5.14
CA GLU A 301 11.26 -18.16 4.81
C GLU A 301 11.41 -16.78 5.46
N THR A 302 11.91 -16.72 6.69
CA THR A 302 12.30 -15.46 7.34
C THR A 302 13.39 -14.74 6.53
N LEU A 303 14.45 -15.46 6.12
CA LEU A 303 15.51 -14.89 5.29
C LEU A 303 14.99 -14.38 3.93
N ASN A 304 14.08 -15.12 3.30
CA ASN A 304 13.46 -14.70 2.04
C ASN A 304 12.63 -13.43 2.22
N THR A 305 11.85 -13.35 3.30
CA THR A 305 11.03 -12.17 3.64
C THR A 305 11.89 -10.93 3.88
N LEU A 306 12.98 -11.07 4.65
CA LEU A 306 13.93 -9.99 4.91
C LEU A 306 14.58 -9.47 3.61
N ARG A 307 15.06 -10.39 2.76
CA ARG A 307 15.62 -10.02 1.44
C ARG A 307 14.59 -9.32 0.55
N TYR A 308 13.33 -9.74 0.63
CA TYR A 308 12.24 -9.13 -0.12
C TYR A 308 11.97 -7.69 0.33
N ALA A 309 11.85 -7.48 1.64
CA ALA A 309 11.67 -6.16 2.24
C ALA A 309 12.83 -5.21 1.88
N SER A 310 14.07 -5.71 1.92
CA SER A 310 15.25 -4.94 1.52
C SER A 310 15.21 -4.48 0.05
N ARG A 311 14.62 -5.29 -0.85
CA ARG A 311 14.40 -4.87 -2.25
C ARG A 311 13.29 -3.83 -2.34
N ALA A 312 12.18 -4.02 -1.64
CA ALA A 312 11.05 -3.12 -1.63
C ALA A 312 11.41 -1.71 -1.13
N LYS A 313 12.31 -1.60 -0.15
CA LYS A 313 12.86 -0.32 0.34
C LYS A 313 13.48 0.56 -0.76
N ASN A 314 13.93 -0.03 -1.87
CA ASN A 314 14.54 0.71 -2.98
C ASN A 314 13.52 1.22 -4.02
N ILE A 315 12.22 1.01 -3.81
CA ILE A 315 11.18 1.49 -4.70
C ILE A 315 10.87 2.95 -4.36
N LEU A 316 10.94 3.81 -5.36
CA LEU A 316 10.50 5.20 -5.22
C LEU A 316 9.11 5.37 -5.81
N ASN A 317 8.16 5.72 -4.94
CA ASN A 317 6.84 6.16 -5.36
C ASN A 317 6.84 7.68 -5.65
N LYS A 318 5.82 8.14 -6.36
CA LYS A 318 5.60 9.55 -6.69
C LYS A 318 4.22 10.00 -6.18
N PRO A 319 4.01 10.05 -4.86
CA PRO A 319 2.74 10.47 -4.29
C PRO A 319 2.45 11.93 -4.64
N THR A 320 1.23 12.21 -5.08
CA THR A 320 0.72 13.55 -5.37
C THR A 320 -0.65 13.72 -4.71
N VAL A 321 -0.98 14.95 -4.30
CA VAL A 321 -2.33 15.27 -3.81
C VAL A 321 -3.31 15.11 -4.97
N ASN A 322 -4.33 14.27 -4.81
CA ASN A 322 -5.37 14.11 -5.81
C ASN A 322 -6.45 15.17 -5.56
N GLU A 323 -6.33 16.28 -6.27
CA GLU A 323 -7.33 17.35 -6.35
C GLU A 323 -7.79 17.51 -7.80
N ASP A 324 -8.92 18.20 -8.01
CA ASP A 324 -9.35 18.55 -9.35
C ASP A 324 -8.30 19.44 -10.04
N SER A 325 -7.85 19.03 -11.22
CA SER A 325 -6.81 19.73 -11.99
C SER A 325 -7.22 21.16 -12.35
N ASN A 326 -8.51 21.40 -12.63
CA ASN A 326 -9.01 22.73 -12.93
C ASN A 326 -8.97 23.61 -11.67
N VAL A 327 -9.37 23.08 -10.52
CA VAL A 327 -9.29 23.81 -9.24
C VAL A 327 -7.83 24.15 -8.90
N LYS A 328 -6.91 23.19 -9.09
CA LYS A 328 -5.47 23.42 -8.91
C LYS A 328 -4.95 24.54 -9.80
N ILE A 329 -5.26 24.50 -11.10
CA ILE A 329 -4.82 25.53 -12.06
C ILE A 329 -5.39 26.90 -11.69
N ILE A 330 -6.68 26.98 -11.35
CA ILE A 330 -7.32 28.24 -10.92
C ILE A 330 -6.60 28.82 -9.70
N ARG A 331 -6.24 27.97 -8.72
CA ARG A 331 -5.50 28.39 -7.53
C ARG A 331 -4.10 28.90 -7.87
N GLU A 332 -3.34 28.19 -8.69
CA GLU A 332 -1.99 28.59 -9.12
C GLU A 332 -2.03 29.92 -9.89
N LEU A 333 -2.99 30.09 -10.80
CA LEU A 333 -3.18 31.35 -11.54
C LEU A 333 -3.55 32.52 -10.60
N ARG A 334 -4.43 32.30 -9.62
CA ARG A 334 -4.78 33.34 -8.63
C ARG A 334 -3.59 33.73 -7.75
N ALA A 335 -2.79 32.76 -7.33
CA ALA A 335 -1.58 33.00 -6.55
C ALA A 335 -0.56 33.80 -7.35
N GLU A 336 -0.38 33.48 -8.64
CA GLU A 336 0.52 34.23 -9.53
C GLU A 336 0.00 35.65 -9.77
N ILE A 337 -1.31 35.85 -9.96
CA ILE A 337 -1.91 37.19 -10.06
C ILE A 337 -1.63 38.00 -8.78
N ALA A 338 -1.76 37.39 -7.60
CA ALA A 338 -1.49 38.06 -6.33
C ALA A 338 -0.01 38.43 -6.18
N HIS A 339 0.89 37.51 -6.55
CA HIS A 339 2.33 37.75 -6.53
C HIS A 339 2.74 38.89 -7.47
N LEU A 340 2.26 38.86 -8.72
CA LEU A 340 2.55 39.91 -9.70
C LEU A 340 2.00 41.27 -9.26
N LYS A 341 0.81 41.32 -8.64
CA LYS A 341 0.26 42.56 -8.06
C LYS A 341 1.12 43.09 -6.91
N ALA A 342 1.61 42.21 -6.03
CA ALA A 342 2.49 42.59 -4.92
C ALA A 342 3.84 43.13 -5.43
N LEU A 343 4.40 42.53 -6.49
CA LEU A 343 5.58 43.05 -7.17
C LEU A 343 5.30 44.44 -7.75
N LEU A 344 4.25 44.61 -8.56
CA LEU A 344 3.88 45.93 -9.11
C LEU A 344 3.73 47.01 -8.03
N TRP A 345 3.11 46.66 -6.90
CA TRP A 345 3.00 47.55 -5.75
C TRP A 345 4.36 47.94 -5.17
N ARG A 346 5.24 46.96 -4.94
CA ARG A 346 6.60 47.19 -4.42
C ARG A 346 7.44 48.07 -5.34
N TRP A 347 7.36 47.85 -6.64
CA TRP A 347 8.06 48.66 -7.64
C TRP A 347 7.51 50.08 -7.69
N SER A 348 6.19 50.25 -7.58
CA SER A 348 5.55 51.57 -7.53
C SER A 348 6.01 52.38 -6.30
N LEU A 349 6.09 51.73 -5.13
CA LEU A 349 6.63 52.32 -3.90
C LEU A 349 8.09 52.73 -4.02
N GLN A 350 8.93 51.88 -4.63
CA GLN A 350 10.34 52.21 -4.90
C GLN A 350 10.47 53.41 -5.84
N LEU A 351 9.64 53.47 -6.89
CA LEU A 351 9.66 54.60 -7.82
C LEU A 351 9.29 55.92 -7.13
N LEU A 352 8.28 55.90 -6.26
CA LEU A 352 7.88 57.03 -5.43
C LEU A 352 9.00 57.50 -4.49
N LEU A 353 9.72 56.57 -3.86
CA LEU A 353 10.88 56.86 -3.00
C LEU A 353 12.10 57.40 -3.78
N PHE A 354 12.23 57.05 -5.06
CA PHE A 354 13.30 57.57 -5.93
C PHE A 354 12.99 58.97 -6.47
N LEU A 355 11.72 59.34 -6.54
CA LEU A 355 11.25 60.63 -7.07
C LEU A 355 11.00 61.69 -5.97
N SER A 356 10.98 61.27 -4.70
CA SER A 356 11.01 62.13 -3.51
C SER A 356 12.44 62.37 -3.03
#